data_AF-A0A7J0FJN3-F1
#
_entry.id   AF-A0A7J0FJN3-F1
#
_cell.length_a   1.000
_cell.length_b   1.000
_cell.length_c   1.000
_cell.angle_alpha   90.00
_cell.angle_beta   90.00
_cell.angle_gamma   90.00
#
_symmetry.space_group_name_H-M   'P 1'
#
loop_
_entity.id
_entity.type
_entity.pdbx_description
1 polymer ?
#
loop_
_entity_poly.entity_id
_entity_poly.type
_entity_poly.pdbx_seq_one_letter_code
_entity_poly.pdbx_strand_id
1 'polypeptide(L)'
;MEAMEGEGRSEMEYTEIETTAECLDSSVIFHVVTDILGFVLFMHQQIPSILQDISLEFDGLQTEYKELEIVLAQAEVKASLRRQHAGRMREVKQGIKRLEKVMKTVSSLRTALQLMISEIPDIQRVMLVLGASPIRPQHVYEMCFSHGKIISIGAGDFAKSRAAEGLSRKAIRTLISKGAGSNSHAGPTKLFLLVKAPTSFNMPLHFLPKRDFRYSKKIVPFRLRFKSKAQFKETEGQIFVAQTADSISSMDCTSNDLIWYLQKSTPKSLTFSHMSSMPRFFEVWRQSLLLHGAIEANINSPARYLNA
;
A
#
# COMPACT_ATOMS: atom_id res chain seq x y z
N MET A 1 -18.93 -25.97 -37.36
CA MET A 1 -19.51 -24.88 -36.53
C MET A 1 -18.63 -24.76 -35.32
N GLU A 2 -17.67 -23.84 -35.38
CA GLU A 2 -16.71 -23.59 -34.30
C GLU A 2 -17.39 -22.79 -33.19
N ALA A 3 -17.13 -23.20 -31.94
CA ALA A 3 -17.59 -22.52 -30.76
C ALA A 3 -16.71 -21.28 -30.52
N MET A 4 -17.29 -20.08 -30.68
CA MET A 4 -16.71 -18.85 -30.19
C MET A 4 -16.71 -18.86 -28.66
N GLU A 5 -15.55 -19.13 -28.05
CA GLU A 5 -15.31 -18.78 -26.65
C GLU A 5 -15.17 -17.25 -26.56
N GLY A 6 -16.27 -16.60 -26.16
CA GLY A 6 -16.28 -15.17 -25.87
C GLY A 6 -15.33 -14.85 -24.71
N GLU A 7 -14.29 -14.08 -25.01
CA GLU A 7 -13.42 -13.40 -24.05
C GLU A 7 -14.25 -12.45 -23.16
N GLY A 8 -14.81 -13.00 -22.09
CA GLY A 8 -15.39 -12.23 -21.00
C GLY A 8 -14.30 -11.59 -20.15
N ARG A 9 -13.60 -10.59 -20.69
CA ARG A 9 -12.75 -9.69 -19.90
C ARG A 9 -13.66 -8.57 -19.39
N SER A 10 -14.45 -8.83 -18.34
CA SER A 10 -15.19 -7.77 -17.66
C SER A 10 -14.18 -6.71 -17.24
N GLU A 11 -14.26 -5.54 -17.87
CA GLU A 11 -13.43 -4.38 -17.63
C GLU A 11 -13.77 -3.84 -16.24
N MET A 12 -13.23 -4.47 -15.19
CA MET A 12 -13.44 -4.00 -13.82
C MET A 12 -12.78 -2.62 -13.67
N GLU A 13 -13.66 -1.63 -13.52
CA GLU A 13 -13.40 -0.19 -13.57
C GLU A 13 -12.35 0.24 -12.52
N TYR A 14 -11.36 0.99 -13.00
CA TYR A 14 -10.40 1.66 -12.12
C TYR A 14 -11.06 2.89 -11.53
N THR A 15 -10.86 3.15 -10.24
CA THR A 15 -11.21 4.47 -9.70
C THR A 15 -10.06 5.43 -9.93
N GLU A 16 -10.35 6.51 -10.64
CA GLU A 16 -9.35 7.48 -11.03
C GLU A 16 -9.05 8.46 -9.89
N ILE A 17 -7.75 8.72 -9.69
CA ILE A 17 -7.22 9.66 -8.71
C ILE A 17 -6.37 10.65 -9.49
N GLU A 18 -6.97 11.79 -9.78
CA GLU A 18 -6.28 12.88 -10.46
C GLU A 18 -5.39 13.67 -9.51
N THR A 19 -4.22 14.07 -10.01
CA THR A 19 -3.33 15.07 -9.43
C THR A 19 -3.24 16.30 -10.33
N THR A 20 -3.06 17.48 -9.71
CA THR A 20 -2.77 18.72 -10.44
C THR A 20 -1.32 18.81 -10.90
N ALA A 21 -0.44 17.93 -10.41
CA ALA A 21 0.95 17.86 -10.85
C ALA A 21 1.07 17.38 -12.29
N GLU A 22 2.07 17.88 -13.02
CA GLU A 22 2.31 17.58 -14.45
C GLU A 22 2.88 16.18 -14.71
N CYS A 23 3.52 15.58 -13.70
CA CYS A 23 3.94 14.19 -13.73
C CYS A 23 3.87 13.60 -12.32
N LEU A 24 3.93 12.27 -12.25
CA LEU A 24 4.12 11.53 -11.00
C LEU A 24 5.58 11.11 -10.95
N ASP A 25 6.37 11.80 -10.14
CA ASP A 25 7.77 11.42 -9.93
C ASP A 25 7.91 10.14 -9.07
N SER A 26 9.11 9.56 -9.11
CA SER A 26 9.47 8.35 -8.35
C SER A 26 9.24 8.49 -6.85
N SER A 27 9.46 9.68 -6.28
CA SER A 27 9.28 9.93 -4.84
C SER A 27 7.81 9.90 -4.47
N VAL A 28 6.94 10.54 -5.27
CA VAL A 28 5.49 10.53 -5.10
C VAL A 28 4.96 9.10 -5.16
N ILE A 29 5.36 8.32 -6.16
CA ILE A 29 4.93 6.92 -6.29
C ILE A 29 5.36 6.11 -5.06
N PHE A 30 6.63 6.23 -4.65
CA PHE A 30 7.16 5.53 -3.48
C PHE A 30 6.36 5.83 -2.21
N HIS A 31 6.08 7.11 -1.93
CA HIS A 31 5.35 7.53 -0.73
C HIS A 31 3.88 7.14 -0.78
N VAL A 32 3.22 7.24 -1.93
CA VAL A 32 1.82 6.81 -2.11
C VAL A 32 1.68 5.32 -1.86
N VAL A 33 2.54 4.49 -2.47
CA VAL A 33 2.55 3.04 -2.25
C VAL A 33 2.83 2.71 -0.78
N THR A 34 3.77 3.42 -0.16
CA THR A 34 4.16 3.22 1.24
C THR A 34 3.05 3.59 2.23
N ASP A 35 2.33 4.68 1.98
CA ASP A 35 1.21 5.11 2.81
C ASP A 35 0.01 4.16 2.66
N ILE A 36 -0.29 3.71 1.43
CA ILE A 36 -1.32 2.70 1.17
C ILE A 36 -0.95 1.37 1.83
N LEU A 37 0.32 0.96 1.78
CA LEU A 37 0.83 -0.19 2.51
C LEU A 37 0.56 -0.06 4.02
N GLY A 38 0.91 1.08 4.62
CA GLY A 38 0.66 1.34 6.04
C GLY A 38 -0.83 1.28 6.40
N PHE A 39 -1.68 1.86 5.55
CA PHE A 39 -3.14 1.77 5.67
C PHE A 39 -3.63 0.33 5.58
N VAL A 40 -3.20 -0.44 4.58
CA VAL A 40 -3.59 -1.84 4.39
C VAL A 40 -3.16 -2.68 5.60
N LEU A 41 -1.94 -2.49 6.12
CA LEU A 41 -1.49 -3.17 7.33
C LEU A 41 -2.39 -2.86 8.53
N PHE A 42 -2.72 -1.59 8.74
CA PHE A 42 -3.56 -1.16 9.86
C PHE A 42 -4.99 -1.67 9.74
N MET A 43 -5.63 -1.46 8.58
CA MET A 43 -7.00 -1.88 8.33
C MET A 43 -7.18 -3.39 8.45
N HIS A 44 -6.15 -4.15 8.05
CA HIS A 44 -6.15 -5.61 8.15
C HIS A 44 -5.65 -6.17 9.48
N GLN A 45 -5.54 -5.32 10.50
CA GLN A 45 -5.11 -5.69 11.86
C GLN A 45 -3.75 -6.40 11.89
N GLN A 46 -2.91 -6.10 10.89
CA GLN A 46 -1.55 -6.60 10.82
C GLN A 46 -0.61 -5.80 11.72
N ILE A 47 -0.96 -4.56 12.05
CA ILE A 47 -0.21 -3.73 12.99
C ILE A 47 -1.15 -3.15 14.06
N PRO A 48 -0.66 -2.93 15.29
CA PRO A 48 -1.51 -2.53 16.42
C PRO A 48 -2.02 -1.08 16.33
N SER A 49 -1.34 -0.21 15.59
CA SER A 49 -1.70 1.19 15.36
C SER A 49 -1.17 1.64 14.00
N ILE A 50 -1.44 2.88 13.61
CA ILE A 50 -0.91 3.42 12.36
C ILE A 50 0.63 3.43 12.38
N LEU A 51 1.25 3.19 11.23
CA LEU A 51 2.69 3.01 11.12
C LEU A 51 3.51 4.19 11.66
N GLN A 52 2.96 5.41 11.59
CA GLN A 52 3.58 6.61 12.17
C GLN A 52 3.71 6.50 13.68
N ASP A 53 2.64 6.13 14.39
CA ASP A 53 2.63 6.01 15.84
C ASP A 53 3.58 4.90 16.30
N ILE A 54 3.61 3.76 15.60
CA ILE A 54 4.55 2.66 15.88
C ILE A 54 5.99 3.13 15.72
N SER A 55 6.27 3.91 14.68
CA SER A 55 7.63 4.43 14.45
C SER A 55 8.04 5.37 15.58
N LEU A 56 7.14 6.28 15.99
CA LEU A 56 7.38 7.19 17.12
C LEU A 56 7.58 6.44 18.44
N GLU A 57 6.75 5.43 18.74
CA GLU A 57 6.91 4.57 19.92
C GLU A 57 8.26 3.84 19.90
N PHE A 58 8.63 3.28 18.75
CA PHE A 58 9.89 2.56 18.60
C PHE A 58 11.11 3.46 18.79
N ASP A 59 11.11 4.65 18.18
CA ASP A 59 12.20 5.62 18.29
C ASP A 59 12.32 6.17 19.73
N GLY A 60 11.18 6.40 20.39
CA GLY A 60 11.13 6.75 21.81
C GLY A 60 11.75 5.67 22.70
N LEU A 61 11.39 4.40 22.49
CA LEU A 61 11.98 3.28 23.24
C LEU A 61 13.49 3.13 22.97
N GLN A 62 13.94 3.31 21.73
CA GLN A 62 15.37 3.29 21.39
C GLN A 62 16.15 4.41 22.07
N THR A 63 15.55 5.60 22.14
CA THR A 63 16.15 6.77 22.78
C THR A 63 16.23 6.57 24.29
N GLU A 64 15.13 6.18 24.92
CA GLU A 64 15.09 5.86 26.36
C GLU A 64 16.09 4.75 26.70
N TYR A 65 16.21 3.72 25.86
CA TYR A 65 17.17 2.64 26.07
C TYR A 65 18.62 3.16 26.12
N LYS A 66 19.00 4.04 25.18
CA LYS A 66 20.33 4.65 25.13
C LYS A 66 20.59 5.55 26.33
N GLU A 67 19.58 6.33 26.76
CA GLU A 67 19.68 7.17 27.95
C GLU A 67 19.89 6.34 29.22
N LEU A 68 19.16 5.22 29.35
CA LEU A 68 19.34 4.27 30.46
C LEU A 68 20.75 3.64 30.46
N GLU A 69 21.32 3.35 29.28
CA GLU A 69 22.71 2.86 29.16
C GLU A 69 23.73 3.91 29.62
N ILE A 70 23.54 5.18 29.26
CA ILE A 70 24.40 6.28 29.68
C ILE A 70 24.35 6.46 31.20
N VAL A 71 23.15 6.45 31.80
CA VAL A 71 23.00 6.61 33.26
C VAL A 71 23.62 5.42 34.01
N LEU A 72 23.47 4.20 33.50
CA LEU A 72 24.11 3.01 34.10
C LEU A 72 25.64 3.04 34.01
N ALA A 73 26.22 3.70 33.01
CA ALA A 73 27.65 3.87 32.86
C ALA A 73 28.25 4.90 33.85
N GLN A 74 27.42 5.72 34.51
CA GLN A 74 27.87 6.67 35.54
C GLN A 74 28.20 5.94 36.86
N ALA A 75 29.39 6.21 37.40
CA ALA A 75 29.94 5.47 38.55
C ALA A 75 29.14 5.66 39.87
N GLU A 76 28.41 6.77 40.04
CA GLU A 76 27.80 7.19 41.32
C GLU A 76 26.30 6.89 41.45
N VAL A 77 25.75 5.92 40.71
CA VAL A 77 24.32 5.56 40.86
C VAL A 77 24.10 4.74 42.14
N LYS A 78 23.27 5.24 43.07
CA LYS A 78 22.83 4.51 44.29
C LYS A 78 22.28 3.11 43.95
N ALA A 79 22.52 2.12 44.82
CA ALA A 79 22.13 0.73 44.57
C ALA A 79 20.61 0.51 44.36
N SER A 80 19.76 1.27 45.05
CA SER A 80 18.29 1.25 44.84
C SER A 80 17.91 1.76 43.45
N LEU A 81 18.53 2.86 43.02
CA LEU A 81 18.35 3.44 41.70
C LEU A 81 18.82 2.47 40.61
N ARG A 82 19.95 1.77 40.81
CA ARG A 82 20.42 0.71 39.88
C ARG A 82 19.39 -0.40 39.68
N ARG A 83 18.70 -0.85 40.73
CA ARG A 83 17.65 -1.89 40.62
C ARG A 83 16.44 -1.38 39.83
N GLN A 84 16.00 -0.14 40.09
CA GLN A 84 14.90 0.49 39.37
C GLN A 84 15.24 0.67 37.88
N HIS A 85 16.44 1.17 37.57
CA HIS A 85 16.95 1.28 36.20
C HIS A 85 17.02 -0.07 35.49
N ALA A 86 17.52 -1.11 36.16
CA ALA A 86 17.57 -2.44 35.59
C ALA A 86 16.17 -3.01 35.28
N GLY A 87 15.18 -2.73 36.13
CA GLY A 87 13.77 -3.06 35.87
C GLY A 87 13.25 -2.36 34.63
N ARG A 88 13.39 -1.03 34.57
CA ARG A 88 12.93 -0.22 33.43
C ARG A 88 13.62 -0.63 32.12
N MET A 89 14.92 -0.88 32.16
CA MET A 89 15.70 -1.33 31.01
C MET A 89 15.18 -2.67 30.44
N ARG A 90 14.67 -3.58 31.29
CA ARG A 90 14.06 -4.83 30.83
C ARG A 90 12.73 -4.57 30.11
N GLU A 91 11.89 -3.69 30.65
CA GLU A 91 10.62 -3.28 30.01
C GLU A 91 10.87 -2.65 28.64
N VAL A 92 11.80 -1.68 28.57
CA VAL A 92 12.16 -1.00 27.32
C VAL A 92 12.72 -1.98 26.30
N LYS A 93 13.64 -2.88 26.70
CA LYS A 93 14.14 -3.96 25.81
C LYS A 93 13.01 -4.84 25.27
N GLN A 94 12.03 -5.18 26.12
CA GLN A 94 10.90 -5.99 25.69
C GLN A 94 10.00 -5.24 24.70
N GLY A 95 9.75 -3.94 24.94
CA GLY A 95 9.04 -3.06 24.01
C GLY A 95 9.74 -2.96 22.64
N ILE A 96 11.06 -2.75 22.62
CA ILE A 96 11.87 -2.74 21.40
C ILE A 96 11.69 -4.06 20.65
N LYS A 97 11.94 -5.20 21.31
CA LYS A 97 11.81 -6.53 20.69
C LYS A 97 10.42 -6.79 20.11
N ARG A 98 9.37 -6.29 20.75
CA ARG A 98 7.97 -6.41 20.28
C ARG A 98 7.78 -5.72 18.93
N LEU A 99 8.31 -4.51 18.76
CA LEU A 99 8.11 -3.70 17.55
C LEU A 99 9.20 -3.92 16.49
N GLU A 100 10.38 -4.38 16.89
CA GLU A 100 11.56 -4.53 16.03
C GLU A 100 11.28 -5.36 14.77
N LYS A 101 10.54 -6.47 14.91
CA LYS A 101 10.19 -7.31 13.75
C LYS A 101 9.32 -6.55 12.73
N VAL A 102 8.33 -5.78 13.21
CA VAL A 102 7.46 -4.96 12.35
C VAL A 102 8.32 -3.93 11.63
N MET A 103 9.09 -3.15 12.40
CA MET A 103 9.91 -2.07 11.87
C MET A 103 10.95 -2.56 10.87
N LYS A 104 11.67 -3.65 11.19
CA LYS A 104 12.64 -4.24 10.26
C LYS A 104 11.99 -4.72 8.96
N THR A 105 10.80 -5.29 9.04
CA THR A 105 10.11 -5.79 7.84
C THR A 105 9.59 -4.64 6.98
N VAL A 106 9.00 -3.62 7.60
CA VAL A 106 8.55 -2.40 6.90
C VAL A 106 9.74 -1.68 6.26
N SER A 107 10.85 -1.51 6.98
CA SER A 107 12.06 -0.88 6.43
C SER A 107 12.64 -1.69 5.27
N SER A 108 12.72 -3.02 5.39
CA SER A 108 13.17 -3.88 4.28
C SER A 108 12.28 -3.78 3.06
N LEU A 109 10.96 -3.69 3.25
CA LEU A 109 10.00 -3.53 2.16
C LEU A 109 10.12 -2.17 1.49
N ARG A 110 10.25 -1.09 2.29
CA ARG A 110 10.52 0.27 1.80
C ARG A 110 11.81 0.32 1.00
N THR A 111 12.92 -0.22 1.51
CA THR A 111 14.19 -0.26 0.79
C THR A 111 14.08 -1.04 -0.52
N ALA A 112 13.43 -2.21 -0.52
CA ALA A 112 13.22 -2.98 -1.74
C ALA A 112 12.39 -2.22 -2.79
N LEU A 113 11.32 -1.55 -2.36
CA LEU A 113 10.49 -0.73 -3.22
C LEU A 113 11.27 0.48 -3.77
N GLN A 114 12.04 1.16 -2.91
CA GLN A 114 12.87 2.30 -3.30
C GLN A 114 13.88 1.89 -4.37
N LEU A 115 14.63 0.81 -4.14
CA LEU A 115 15.58 0.26 -5.12
C LEU A 115 14.89 -0.07 -6.45
N MET A 116 13.71 -0.68 -6.40
CA MET A 116 12.96 -1.02 -7.61
C MET A 116 12.50 0.19 -8.40
N ILE A 117 12.02 1.24 -7.73
CA ILE A 117 11.60 2.49 -8.38
C ILE A 117 12.81 3.25 -8.93
N SER A 118 13.97 3.18 -8.26
CA SER A 118 15.21 3.77 -8.76
C SER A 118 15.70 3.10 -10.05
N GLU A 119 15.57 1.77 -10.14
CA GLU A 119 15.94 1.01 -11.34
C GLU A 119 14.90 1.12 -12.46
N ILE A 120 13.62 1.23 -12.11
CA ILE A 120 12.50 1.32 -13.05
C ILE A 120 11.68 2.57 -12.70
N PRO A 121 12.09 3.75 -13.18
CA PRO A 121 11.35 4.98 -12.95
C PRO A 121 9.96 4.94 -13.61
N ASP A 122 9.79 4.16 -14.68
CA ASP A 122 8.50 3.95 -15.37
C ASP A 122 7.65 2.84 -14.70
N ILE A 123 7.54 2.84 -13.37
CA ILE A 123 6.77 1.82 -12.65
C ILE A 123 5.26 1.98 -12.91
N GLN A 124 4.69 1.08 -13.70
CA GLN A 124 3.27 1.20 -14.12
C GLN A 124 2.30 0.63 -13.10
N ARG A 125 2.65 -0.48 -12.44
CA ARG A 125 1.72 -1.23 -11.60
C ARG A 125 2.37 -1.78 -10.35
N VAL A 126 1.72 -1.54 -9.22
CA VAL A 126 2.05 -2.11 -7.92
C VAL A 126 0.82 -2.77 -7.34
N MET A 127 0.99 -3.95 -6.74
CA MET A 127 -0.09 -4.73 -6.18
C MET A 127 0.27 -5.21 -4.77
N LEU A 128 -0.64 -5.00 -3.83
CA LEU A 128 -0.60 -5.55 -2.50
C LEU A 128 -1.64 -6.66 -2.41
N VAL A 129 -1.19 -7.87 -2.12
CA VAL A 129 -2.04 -9.05 -1.99
C VAL A 129 -2.05 -9.51 -0.55
N LEU A 130 -3.24 -9.64 0.03
CA LEU A 130 -3.46 -10.21 1.35
C LEU A 130 -4.15 -11.56 1.20
N GLY A 131 -3.56 -12.62 1.78
CA GLY A 131 -4.16 -13.94 1.76
C GLY A 131 -3.20 -15.04 2.23
N ALA A 132 -3.56 -16.30 2.00
CA ALA A 132 -2.70 -17.44 2.34
C ALA A 132 -1.50 -17.56 1.39
N SER A 133 -1.68 -17.16 0.12
CA SER A 133 -0.64 -17.08 -0.90
C SER A 133 -1.01 -16.01 -1.93
N PRO A 134 -0.06 -15.53 -2.76
CA PRO A 134 -0.36 -14.57 -3.82
C PRO A 134 -1.43 -15.06 -4.82
N ILE A 135 -1.53 -16.38 -5.03
CA ILE A 135 -2.49 -17.02 -5.96
C ILE A 135 -3.88 -17.17 -5.34
N ARG A 136 -3.96 -17.24 -3.99
CA ARG A 136 -5.20 -17.35 -3.22
C ARG A 136 -5.40 -16.10 -2.34
N PRO A 137 -5.65 -14.94 -2.95
CA PRO A 137 -5.91 -13.71 -2.23
C PRO A 137 -7.26 -13.79 -1.50
N GLN A 138 -7.35 -13.06 -0.40
CA GLN A 138 -8.60 -12.61 0.21
C GLN A 138 -8.87 -11.15 -0.18
N HIS A 139 -7.83 -10.33 -0.24
CA HIS A 139 -7.91 -8.94 -0.69
C HIS A 139 -6.77 -8.61 -1.65
N VAL A 140 -7.06 -7.78 -2.63
CA VAL A 140 -6.09 -7.28 -3.62
C VAL A 140 -6.26 -5.77 -3.72
N TYR A 141 -5.16 -5.04 -3.54
CA TYR A 141 -5.08 -3.60 -3.79
C TYR A 141 -4.12 -3.38 -4.95
N GLU A 142 -4.61 -2.80 -6.03
CA GLU A 142 -3.85 -2.58 -7.25
C GLU A 142 -3.78 -1.07 -7.53
N MET A 143 -2.56 -0.58 -7.68
CA MET A 143 -2.24 0.81 -7.94
C MET A 143 -1.61 0.88 -9.33
N CYS A 144 -2.25 1.63 -10.22
CA CYS A 144 -1.76 1.91 -11.57
C CYS A 144 -1.32 3.37 -11.64
N PHE A 145 -0.12 3.61 -12.15
CA PHE A 145 0.42 4.96 -12.36
C PHE A 145 0.49 5.20 -13.86
N SER A 146 -0.16 6.25 -14.35
CA SER A 146 0.03 6.71 -15.72
C SER A 146 1.12 7.76 -15.74
N HIS A 147 2.14 7.56 -16.57
CA HIS A 147 3.31 8.42 -16.63
C HIS A 147 3.05 9.64 -17.50
N GLY A 148 3.18 10.83 -16.93
CA GLY A 148 3.48 12.03 -17.72
C GLY A 148 4.92 11.96 -18.25
N LYS A 149 5.27 12.86 -19.18
CA LYS A 149 6.63 12.95 -19.76
C LYS A 149 7.69 12.85 -18.66
N ILE A 150 8.60 11.88 -18.79
CA ILE A 150 9.68 11.65 -17.83
C ILE A 150 10.61 12.86 -17.84
N ILE A 151 10.53 13.69 -16.80
CA ILE A 151 11.60 14.62 -16.49
C ILE A 151 12.54 13.84 -15.57
N SER A 152 13.68 13.42 -16.12
CA SER A 152 14.76 12.80 -15.35
C SER A 152 15.33 13.84 -14.41
N ILE A 153 14.73 13.98 -13.23
CA ILE A 153 15.31 14.72 -12.12
C ILE A 153 16.22 13.71 -11.42
N GLY A 154 17.53 13.91 -11.59
CA GLY A 154 18.57 12.98 -11.16
C GLY A 154 18.46 12.60 -9.68
N ALA A 155 18.91 11.39 -9.35
CA ALA A 155 19.07 10.81 -8.01
C ALA A 155 18.28 11.53 -6.91
N GLY A 156 16.95 11.58 -7.08
CA GLY A 156 16.09 12.35 -6.20
C GLY A 156 16.12 11.81 -4.79
N ASP A 157 16.25 12.70 -3.82
CA ASP A 157 15.90 12.38 -2.45
C ASP A 157 14.45 11.90 -2.42
N PHE A 158 14.22 10.71 -1.88
CA PHE A 158 12.86 10.20 -1.63
C PHE A 158 12.23 10.95 -0.44
N ALA A 159 12.41 12.27 -0.37
CA ALA A 159 11.79 13.14 0.61
C ALA A 159 10.28 13.23 0.32
N LYS A 160 9.47 13.19 1.38
CA LYS A 160 8.02 13.19 1.24
C LYS A 160 7.51 14.57 0.84
N SER A 161 6.98 14.68 -0.38
CA SER A 161 6.40 15.93 -0.88
C SER A 161 4.94 16.12 -0.43
N ARG A 162 4.47 17.38 -0.46
CA ARG A 162 3.05 17.71 -0.21
C ARG A 162 2.11 17.05 -1.23
N ALA A 163 2.57 16.88 -2.47
CA ALA A 163 1.84 16.19 -3.51
C ALA A 163 1.61 14.71 -3.14
N ALA A 164 2.66 14.02 -2.67
CA ALA A 164 2.55 12.65 -2.18
C ALA A 164 1.57 12.56 -1.00
N GLU A 165 1.67 13.45 -0.02
CA GLU A 165 0.78 13.49 1.15
C GLU A 165 -0.71 13.67 0.74
N GLY A 166 -0.98 14.60 -0.18
CA GLY A 166 -2.32 14.85 -0.71
C GLY A 166 -2.89 13.66 -1.48
N LEU A 167 -2.07 13.05 -2.34
CA LEU A 167 -2.45 11.87 -3.12
C LEU A 167 -2.70 10.65 -2.25
N SER A 168 -1.84 10.39 -1.26
CA SER A 168 -2.01 9.31 -0.29
C SER A 168 -3.34 9.43 0.45
N ARG A 169 -3.68 10.64 0.95
CA ARG A 169 -4.97 10.87 1.61
C ARG A 169 -6.15 10.63 0.67
N LYS A 170 -6.08 11.13 -0.56
CA LYS A 170 -7.14 10.93 -1.56
C LYS A 170 -7.31 9.44 -1.87
N ALA A 171 -6.22 8.72 -2.08
CA ALA A 171 -6.23 7.27 -2.30
C ALA A 171 -6.83 6.49 -1.14
N ILE A 172 -6.39 6.77 0.08
CA ILE A 172 -6.91 6.10 1.27
C ILE A 172 -8.40 6.37 1.46
N ARG A 173 -8.87 7.62 1.31
CA ARG A 173 -10.29 7.96 1.35
C ARG A 173 -11.10 7.21 0.30
N THR A 174 -10.60 7.13 -0.93
CA THR A 174 -11.23 6.35 -2.00
C THR A 174 -11.27 4.86 -1.68
N LEU A 175 -10.22 4.29 -1.08
CA LEU A 175 -10.25 2.89 -0.66
C LEU A 175 -11.33 2.65 0.40
N ILE A 176 -11.44 3.54 1.38
CA ILE A 176 -12.45 3.46 2.44
C ILE A 176 -13.85 3.56 1.84
N SER A 177 -14.10 4.51 0.93
CA SER A 177 -15.43 4.66 0.30
C SER A 177 -15.82 3.46 -0.57
N LYS A 178 -14.84 2.74 -1.15
CA LYS A 178 -15.07 1.47 -1.85
C LYS A 178 -15.25 0.28 -0.89
N GLY A 179 -15.19 0.48 0.42
CA GLY A 179 -15.40 -0.56 1.43
C GLY A 179 -14.14 -1.29 1.88
N ALA A 180 -12.93 -0.75 1.65
CA ALA A 180 -11.71 -1.36 2.19
C ALA A 180 -11.78 -1.43 3.73
N GLY A 181 -11.59 -2.63 4.28
CA GLY A 181 -11.65 -2.90 5.72
C GLY A 181 -13.06 -3.12 6.29
N SER A 182 -14.11 -3.18 5.45
CA SER A 182 -15.48 -3.46 5.88
C SER A 182 -15.75 -4.94 6.24
N ASN A 183 -14.87 -5.85 5.85
CA ASN A 183 -15.05 -7.28 6.06
C ASN A 183 -14.56 -7.70 7.46
N SER A 184 -15.23 -8.67 8.07
CA SER A 184 -14.71 -9.36 9.26
C SER A 184 -13.52 -10.24 8.85
N HIS A 185 -12.41 -10.11 9.55
CA HIS A 185 -11.14 -10.72 9.14
C HIS A 185 -11.09 -12.18 9.58
N ALA A 186 -11.04 -13.10 8.61
CA ALA A 186 -10.99 -14.54 8.85
C ALA A 186 -9.54 -15.01 9.10
N GLY A 187 -9.01 -14.71 10.28
CA GLY A 187 -7.73 -15.24 10.77
C GLY A 187 -6.46 -14.58 10.18
N PRO A 188 -5.28 -15.13 10.49
CA PRO A 188 -4.00 -14.52 10.13
C PRO A 188 -3.77 -14.57 8.60
N THR A 189 -3.62 -13.41 7.98
CA THR A 189 -3.31 -13.24 6.55
C THR A 189 -1.86 -12.86 6.34
N LYS A 190 -1.32 -13.16 5.16
CA LYS A 190 0.03 -12.74 4.73
C LYS A 190 -0.09 -11.63 3.70
N LEU A 191 0.75 -10.61 3.84
CA LEU A 191 0.91 -9.57 2.83
C LEU A 191 2.03 -9.91 1.84
N PHE A 192 1.76 -9.72 0.56
CA PHE A 192 2.70 -9.87 -0.54
C PHE A 192 2.72 -8.59 -1.38
N LEU A 193 3.90 -8.05 -1.66
CA LEU A 193 4.10 -6.93 -2.58
C LEU A 193 4.52 -7.48 -3.95
N LEU A 194 3.77 -7.13 -4.99
CA LEU A 194 4.13 -7.40 -6.37
C LEU A 194 4.26 -6.10 -7.14
N VAL A 195 5.23 -6.06 -8.03
CA VAL A 195 5.45 -4.92 -8.92
C VAL A 195 5.57 -5.44 -10.34
N LYS A 196 4.95 -4.74 -11.29
CA LYS A 196 5.08 -5.06 -12.70
C LYS A 196 6.27 -4.32 -13.28
N ALA A 197 7.18 -5.06 -13.90
CA ALA A 197 8.46 -4.56 -14.38
C ALA A 197 8.90 -5.29 -15.67
N PRO A 198 9.79 -4.68 -16.48
CA PRO A 198 10.36 -5.34 -17.66
C PRO A 198 11.06 -6.65 -17.32
N THR A 199 11.01 -7.63 -18.22
CA THR A 199 11.72 -8.92 -18.07
C THR A 199 13.23 -8.79 -17.93
N SER A 200 13.81 -7.69 -18.41
CA SER A 200 15.23 -7.34 -18.25
C SER A 200 15.59 -6.94 -16.81
N PHE A 201 14.60 -6.65 -15.97
CA PHE A 201 14.86 -6.26 -14.58
C PHE A 201 15.46 -7.43 -13.78
N ASN A 202 16.59 -7.16 -13.14
CA ASN A 202 17.38 -8.15 -12.43
C ASN A 202 17.74 -7.69 -11.02
N MET A 203 16.87 -7.99 -10.04
CA MET A 203 17.14 -7.77 -8.61
C MET A 203 16.81 -9.02 -7.79
N PRO A 204 17.61 -10.09 -7.94
CA PRO A 204 17.28 -11.41 -7.40
C PRO A 204 17.34 -11.45 -5.88
N LEU A 205 18.02 -10.49 -5.22
CA LEU A 205 18.07 -10.41 -3.76
C LEU A 205 16.74 -9.92 -3.15
N HIS A 206 15.99 -9.09 -3.87
CA HIS A 206 14.78 -8.44 -3.34
C HIS A 206 13.50 -8.93 -4.00
N PHE A 207 13.57 -9.40 -5.24
CA PHE A 207 12.41 -9.76 -6.03
C PHE A 207 12.58 -11.09 -6.75
N LEU A 208 11.46 -11.79 -6.91
CA LEU A 208 11.35 -13.03 -7.66
C LEU A 208 10.46 -12.81 -8.88
N PRO A 209 10.93 -13.09 -10.11
CA PRO A 209 10.09 -13.01 -11.29
C PRO A 209 8.97 -14.07 -11.21
N LYS A 210 7.77 -13.68 -11.63
CA LYS A 210 6.55 -14.49 -11.65
C LYS A 210 5.84 -14.29 -13.00
N ARG A 211 6.41 -14.86 -14.05
CA ARG A 211 5.93 -14.71 -15.46
C ARG A 211 4.46 -15.10 -15.62
N ASP A 212 4.06 -16.21 -15.01
CA ASP A 212 2.70 -16.77 -15.14
C ASP A 212 1.81 -16.41 -13.95
N PHE A 213 2.12 -15.34 -13.21
CA PHE A 213 1.33 -14.97 -12.05
C PHE A 213 -0.10 -14.59 -12.43
N ARG A 214 -1.05 -15.39 -11.96
CA ARG A 214 -2.48 -15.09 -12.01
C ARG A 214 -3.12 -15.54 -10.70
N TYR A 215 -3.88 -14.66 -10.07
CA TYR A 215 -4.68 -15.00 -8.89
C TYR A 215 -6.12 -15.33 -9.30
N SER A 216 -6.86 -15.94 -8.37
CA SER A 216 -8.25 -16.37 -8.61
C SER A 216 -9.18 -15.20 -9.00
N LYS A 217 -9.98 -15.37 -10.05
CA LYS A 217 -11.01 -14.40 -10.49
C LYS A 217 -12.17 -14.22 -9.52
N LYS A 218 -12.22 -15.00 -8.43
CA LYS A 218 -13.29 -14.93 -7.41
C LYS A 218 -13.22 -13.67 -6.55
N ILE A 219 -12.09 -12.96 -6.56
CA ILE A 219 -11.87 -11.76 -5.73
C ILE A 219 -11.99 -10.51 -6.60
N VAL A 220 -12.73 -9.53 -6.11
CA VAL A 220 -12.81 -8.18 -6.70
C VAL A 220 -11.68 -7.32 -6.13
N PRO A 221 -10.72 -6.85 -6.96
CA PRO A 221 -9.61 -6.03 -6.49
C PRO A 221 -10.03 -4.56 -6.27
N PHE A 222 -9.43 -3.92 -5.27
CA PHE A 222 -9.45 -2.46 -5.11
C PHE A 222 -8.46 -1.83 -6.10
N ARG A 223 -8.96 -1.39 -7.26
CA ARG A 223 -8.16 -0.78 -8.31
C ARG A 223 -8.19 0.74 -8.25
N LEU A 224 -7.01 1.35 -8.10
CA LEU A 224 -6.79 2.78 -8.17
C LEU A 224 -5.91 3.11 -9.39
N ARG A 225 -6.27 4.16 -10.13
CA ARG A 225 -5.46 4.69 -11.23
C ARG A 225 -5.09 6.13 -10.95
N PHE A 226 -3.80 6.40 -10.81
CA PHE A 226 -3.27 7.73 -10.57
C PHE A 226 -2.95 8.38 -11.91
N LYS A 227 -3.61 9.51 -12.20
CA LYS A 227 -3.45 10.28 -13.43
C LYS A 227 -2.94 11.69 -13.16
N SER A 228 -2.03 12.16 -14.00
CA SER A 228 -1.62 13.57 -14.06
C SER A 228 -2.51 14.35 -15.03
N LYS A 229 -2.93 15.55 -14.65
CA LYS A 229 -3.76 16.44 -15.49
C LYS A 229 -3.06 16.94 -16.77
N ALA A 230 -1.73 16.94 -16.84
CA ALA A 230 -1.01 17.44 -18.02
C ALA A 230 -1.30 16.63 -19.30
N GLN A 231 -1.65 15.35 -19.14
CA GLN A 231 -2.00 14.48 -20.28
C GLN A 231 -3.30 14.89 -20.99
N PHE A 232 -4.22 15.61 -20.32
CA PHE A 232 -5.51 15.95 -20.92
C PHE A 232 -5.40 17.07 -21.97
N LYS A 233 -4.39 17.94 -21.87
CA LYS A 233 -4.23 19.08 -22.79
C LYS A 233 -3.56 18.74 -24.12
N GLU A 234 -2.72 17.70 -24.18
CA GLU A 234 -2.11 17.27 -25.44
C GLU A 234 -3.10 16.51 -26.33
N THR A 235 -4.03 15.75 -25.76
CA THR A 235 -5.07 15.04 -26.53
C THR A 235 -6.13 15.97 -27.10
N GLU A 236 -6.46 17.09 -26.44
CA GLU A 236 -7.44 18.07 -26.96
C GLU A 236 -6.86 18.99 -28.05
N GLY A 237 -5.54 19.22 -28.08
CA GLY A 237 -4.88 20.09 -29.06
C GLY A 237 -4.61 19.46 -30.43
N GLN A 238 -4.74 18.13 -30.56
CA GLN A 238 -4.44 17.40 -31.81
C GLN A 238 -5.69 16.92 -32.58
N ILE A 239 -6.91 17.21 -32.09
CA ILE A 239 -8.15 16.71 -32.70
C ILE A 239 -8.62 17.53 -33.92
N PHE A 240 -8.04 18.71 -34.21
CA PHE A 240 -8.58 19.58 -35.27
C PHE A 240 -7.92 19.53 -36.65
N VAL A 241 -6.87 18.74 -36.90
CA VAL A 241 -6.33 18.61 -38.27
C VAL A 241 -5.83 17.20 -38.55
N ALA A 242 -6.76 16.29 -38.85
CA ALA A 242 -6.64 15.25 -39.89
C ALA A 242 -7.82 14.28 -39.80
N GLN A 243 -8.94 14.63 -40.44
CA GLN A 243 -9.83 13.60 -40.95
C GLN A 243 -9.15 13.01 -42.20
N THR A 244 -8.80 11.73 -42.15
CA THR A 244 -9.08 10.69 -43.16
C THR A 244 -8.20 9.47 -42.86
N ALA A 245 -8.83 8.28 -42.86
CA ALA A 245 -8.29 6.94 -42.71
C ALA A 245 -8.19 6.38 -41.27
N ASP A 246 -8.95 5.29 -41.09
CA ASP A 246 -9.00 4.38 -39.96
C ASP A 246 -7.66 4.25 -39.22
N SER A 247 -7.63 4.70 -37.97
CA SER A 247 -6.75 4.14 -36.95
C SER A 247 -7.44 4.21 -35.59
N ILE A 248 -7.91 3.05 -35.15
CA ILE A 248 -8.17 2.78 -33.74
C ILE A 248 -6.80 2.86 -33.06
N SER A 249 -6.41 4.04 -32.57
CA SER A 249 -5.25 4.16 -31.69
C SER A 249 -5.66 3.76 -30.27
N SER A 250 -5.92 2.46 -30.13
CA SER A 250 -5.66 1.75 -28.87
C SER A 250 -4.20 2.05 -28.55
N MET A 251 -3.96 2.92 -27.57
CA MET A 251 -2.65 3.04 -26.92
C MET A 251 -2.40 1.74 -26.15
N ASP A 252 -2.16 0.66 -26.90
CA ASP A 252 -1.45 -0.51 -26.42
C ASP A 252 0.00 -0.07 -26.26
N CYS A 253 0.29 0.57 -25.11
CA CYS A 253 1.63 0.62 -24.55
C CYS A 253 2.21 -0.78 -24.69
N THR A 254 3.28 -0.94 -25.47
CA THR A 254 4.06 -2.17 -25.72
C THR A 254 4.05 -3.12 -24.51
N SER A 255 3.01 -3.96 -24.42
CA SER A 255 2.60 -4.65 -23.18
C SER A 255 3.23 -6.04 -23.05
N ASN A 256 4.03 -6.46 -24.03
CA ASN A 256 4.43 -7.86 -24.14
C ASN A 256 5.61 -8.27 -23.24
N ASP A 257 6.39 -7.30 -22.72
CA ASP A 257 7.63 -7.61 -21.99
C ASP A 257 7.56 -7.38 -20.47
N LEU A 258 6.40 -7.04 -19.93
CA LEU A 258 6.24 -6.75 -18.51
C LEU A 258 5.74 -7.97 -17.73
N ILE A 259 6.48 -8.38 -16.72
CA ILE A 259 6.12 -9.50 -15.82
C ILE A 259 5.96 -9.02 -14.38
N TRP A 260 5.30 -9.84 -13.55
CA TRP A 260 5.20 -9.58 -12.12
C TRP A 260 6.47 -10.00 -11.40
N TYR A 261 6.94 -9.15 -10.50
CA TYR A 261 8.03 -9.44 -9.58
C TYR A 261 7.47 -9.42 -8.17
N LEU A 262 7.54 -10.56 -7.49
CA LEU A 262 7.13 -10.72 -6.10
C LEU A 262 8.28 -10.36 -5.18
N GLN A 263 8.07 -9.41 -4.28
CA GLN A 263 9.04 -9.09 -3.24
C GLN A 263 9.33 -10.32 -2.38
N LYS A 264 10.61 -10.64 -2.22
CA LYS A 264 11.08 -11.66 -1.28
C LYS A 264 10.81 -11.18 0.13
N SER A 265 9.65 -11.51 0.68
CA SER A 265 9.49 -11.43 2.12
C SER A 265 10.50 -12.39 2.76
N THR A 266 11.12 -12.01 3.88
CA THR A 266 11.82 -12.96 4.75
C THR A 266 10.92 -14.19 4.98
N PRO A 267 11.47 -15.40 5.17
CA PRO A 267 10.72 -16.69 5.08
C PRO A 267 9.50 -16.85 6.02
N LYS A 268 9.21 -15.86 6.86
CA LYS A 268 7.97 -15.69 7.60
C LYS A 268 7.21 -14.50 7.02
N SER A 269 6.69 -14.67 5.80
CA SER A 269 5.61 -13.85 5.21
C SER A 269 4.74 -13.22 6.30
N LEU A 270 4.56 -11.89 6.27
CA LEU A 270 3.94 -11.04 7.29
C LEU A 270 2.71 -11.69 7.92
N THR A 271 2.95 -12.55 8.92
CA THR A 271 1.93 -13.23 9.72
C THR A 271 2.01 -12.51 11.03
N PHE A 272 1.17 -11.52 11.16
CA PHE A 272 0.93 -10.91 12.45
C PHE A 272 -0.08 -11.81 13.14
N SER A 273 0.41 -12.60 14.07
CA SER A 273 -0.45 -13.29 15.03
C SER A 273 -1.33 -12.23 15.68
N HIS A 274 -2.63 -12.52 15.74
CA HIS A 274 -3.63 -11.70 16.41
C HIS A 274 -3.05 -11.14 17.72
N MET A 275 -2.78 -9.83 17.77
CA MET A 275 -2.40 -9.18 19.01
C MET A 275 -3.70 -9.03 19.80
N SER A 276 -4.04 -10.07 20.55
CA SER A 276 -5.24 -10.18 21.37
C SER A 276 -5.19 -9.16 22.52
N SER A 277 -5.61 -7.93 22.23
CA SER A 277 -6.25 -6.99 23.17
C SER A 277 -6.31 -5.60 22.55
N MET A 278 -7.30 -5.33 21.70
CA MET A 278 -7.76 -3.94 21.48
C MET A 278 -9.25 -3.90 21.17
N PRO A 279 -10.10 -3.55 22.13
CA PRO A 279 -11.45 -3.09 21.86
C PRO A 279 -11.47 -1.55 21.71
N ARG A 280 -12.32 -1.06 20.81
CA ARG A 280 -12.91 0.31 20.74
C ARG A 280 -12.34 1.37 19.79
N PHE A 281 -11.14 1.24 19.19
CA PHE A 281 -10.67 2.29 18.27
C PHE A 281 -11.37 2.28 16.90
N PHE A 282 -11.73 1.10 16.39
CA PHE A 282 -12.46 0.96 15.13
C PHE A 282 -13.86 1.60 15.18
N GLU A 283 -14.57 1.49 16.31
CA GLU A 283 -15.92 2.05 16.46
C GLU A 283 -15.88 3.58 16.56
N VAL A 284 -14.89 4.15 17.25
CA VAL A 284 -14.72 5.61 17.39
C VAL A 284 -14.33 6.24 16.06
N TRP A 285 -13.45 5.59 15.29
CA TRP A 285 -13.05 6.09 13.97
C TRP A 285 -14.19 5.96 12.93
N ARG A 286 -14.96 4.87 12.99
CA ARG A 286 -16.18 4.67 12.19
C ARG A 286 -17.27 5.69 12.52
N GLN A 287 -17.47 6.00 13.80
CA GLN A 287 -18.41 7.03 14.25
C GLN A 287 -17.95 8.43 13.86
N SER A 288 -16.64 8.72 13.90
CA SER A 288 -16.09 10.00 13.44
C SER A 288 -16.31 10.24 11.94
N LEU A 289 -16.25 9.19 11.12
CA LEU A 289 -16.60 9.23 9.69
C LEU A 289 -18.10 9.41 9.41
N LEU A 290 -18.97 8.83 10.26
CA LEU A 290 -20.42 9.06 10.18
C LEU A 290 -20.82 10.48 10.63
N LEU A 291 -20.11 11.04 11.62
CA LEU A 291 -20.35 12.40 12.14
C LEU A 291 -19.87 13.51 11.19
N HIS A 292 -18.90 13.24 10.31
CA HIS A 292 -18.39 14.20 9.32
C HIS A 292 -19.01 14.07 7.91
N GLY A 293 -20.19 13.45 7.79
CA GLY A 293 -21.08 13.65 6.63
C GLY A 293 -20.64 13.02 5.31
N ALA A 294 -20.03 11.84 5.34
CA ALA A 294 -19.73 11.08 4.13
C ALA A 294 -20.22 9.64 4.26
N ILE A 295 -21.54 9.46 4.27
CA ILE A 295 -22.33 8.31 3.77
C ILE A 295 -23.80 8.73 4.00
N GLU A 296 -24.50 9.15 2.93
CA GLU A 296 -25.95 9.07 2.94
C GLU A 296 -26.31 7.59 2.84
N ALA A 297 -26.73 7.02 3.97
CA ALA A 297 -27.35 5.71 4.01
C ALA A 297 -28.73 5.83 3.35
N ASN A 298 -28.84 5.43 2.09
CA ASN A 298 -30.14 5.09 1.51
C ASN A 298 -30.59 3.75 2.12
N ILE A 299 -31.13 3.82 3.32
CA ILE A 299 -31.88 2.73 3.95
C ILE A 299 -33.26 3.33 4.30
N ASN A 300 -34.14 3.36 3.30
CA ASN A 300 -35.57 3.43 3.52
C ASN A 300 -36.28 2.64 2.42
N SER A 301 -36.52 1.36 2.68
CA SER A 301 -37.73 0.68 2.21
C SER A 301 -38.08 -0.44 3.19
N PRO A 302 -39.09 -0.25 4.06
CA PRO A 302 -39.61 -1.31 4.89
C PRO A 302 -40.74 -2.06 4.17
N ALA A 303 -40.63 -3.39 4.20
CA ALA A 303 -41.70 -4.38 4.34
C ALA A 303 -42.94 -4.31 3.41
N ARG A 304 -43.08 -5.37 2.61
CA ARG A 304 -44.29 -6.21 2.32
C ARG A 304 -43.78 -7.22 1.28
N TYR A 305 -43.81 -8.53 1.49
CA TYR A 305 -44.99 -9.38 1.55
C TYR A 305 -44.72 -10.65 2.36
N LEU A 306 -45.60 -10.94 3.32
CA LEU A 306 -45.92 -12.30 3.79
C LEU A 306 -47.45 -12.40 3.76
N ASN A 307 -47.91 -13.37 2.96
CA ASN A 307 -49.19 -14.10 2.97
C ASN A 307 -50.53 -13.34 2.89
N ALA A 308 -51.17 -13.45 1.71
CA ALA A 308 -52.47 -14.11 1.52
C ALA A 308 -52.54 -14.64 0.08
#